data_AF-A0A7Y9ULL4-F1
#
_entry.id   AF-A0A7Y9ULL4-F1
#
_cell.length_a   1.000
_cell.length_b   1.000
_cell.length_c   1.000
_cell.angle_alpha   90.00
_cell.angle_beta   90.00
_cell.angle_gamma   90.00
#
_symmetry.space_group_name_H-M   'P 1'
#
loop_
_entity.id
_entity.type
_entity.pdbx_description
1 polymer ?
#
loop_
_entity_poly.entity_id
_entity_poly.type
_entity_poly.pdbx_seq_one_letter_code
_entity_poly.pdbx_strand_id
1 'polypeptide(L)'
;MVWTDVSFRTLTQFAIYDETSCLGNSLVAEAIINGHVATQVLAIRRLVDSGSDVISLRRLIKDVRRNFNLFTRENYVCHDGLPYDYAAVQQNEMLERVGSGAFWGHTSGPKAWCTSQMAHEQFDRLSGIASTNRNRDDRLPLALIDTVEGWLNNSGADELAKWSHAYLAHAGTPQKREEVAHLLVTTNKITNAIKALAHVTEAVSAYILFASGRLNGLMPTAQFDQFEKLDQPVMRADRVDRAHILWDKLSSESDSCLEDVGRDLIRT
;
A
#
# COMPACT_ATOMS: atom_id res chain seq x y z
N MET A 1 2.71 -8.81 -4.64
CA MET A 1 1.22 -8.89 -4.75
C MET A 1 0.73 -8.10 -5.95
N VAL A 2 0.84 -6.76 -5.96
CA VAL A 2 0.37 -5.92 -7.09
C VAL A 2 0.97 -6.31 -8.44
N TRP A 3 2.29 -6.53 -8.52
CA TRP A 3 2.95 -6.99 -9.75
C TRP A 3 2.30 -8.27 -10.30
N THR A 4 2.19 -9.29 -9.46
CA THR A 4 1.60 -10.59 -9.83
C THR A 4 0.11 -10.48 -10.19
N ASP A 5 -0.61 -9.49 -9.63
CA ASP A 5 -1.99 -9.20 -10.00
C ASP A 5 -2.08 -8.57 -11.39
N VAL A 6 -1.28 -7.54 -11.64
CA VAL A 6 -1.17 -6.89 -12.96
C VAL A 6 -0.72 -7.91 -14.01
N SER A 7 0.31 -8.72 -13.74
CA SER A 7 0.75 -9.77 -14.67
C SER A 7 -0.37 -10.76 -15.01
N PHE A 8 -1.12 -11.24 -14.01
CA PHE A 8 -2.23 -12.16 -14.23
C PHE A 8 -3.33 -11.51 -15.08
N ARG A 9 -3.71 -10.27 -14.75
CA ARG A 9 -4.73 -9.52 -15.50
C ARG A 9 -4.30 -9.27 -16.93
N THR A 10 -3.04 -8.94 -17.17
CA THR A 10 -2.45 -8.78 -18.50
C THR A 10 -2.53 -10.07 -19.31
N LEU A 11 -2.07 -11.20 -18.75
CA LEU A 11 -2.13 -12.51 -19.43
C LEU A 11 -3.58 -12.91 -19.74
N THR A 12 -4.51 -12.68 -18.80
CA THR A 12 -5.93 -13.00 -19.01
C THR A 12 -6.52 -12.18 -20.16
N GLN A 13 -6.14 -10.90 -20.29
CA GLN A 13 -6.58 -10.09 -21.43
C GLN A 13 -5.97 -10.58 -22.76
N PHE A 14 -4.73 -11.07 -22.78
CA PHE A 14 -4.17 -11.68 -23.98
C PHE A 14 -4.96 -12.90 -24.43
N ALA A 15 -5.35 -13.77 -23.49
CA ALA A 15 -6.21 -14.93 -23.76
C ALA A 15 -7.57 -14.51 -24.34
N ILE A 16 -8.16 -13.41 -23.87
CA ILE A 16 -9.43 -12.87 -24.38
C ILE A 16 -9.27 -12.29 -25.79
N TYR A 17 -8.15 -11.63 -26.08
CA TYR A 17 -7.92 -11.00 -27.38
C TYR A 17 -7.49 -11.99 -28.47
N ASP A 18 -6.99 -13.17 -28.10
CA ASP A 18 -6.50 -14.19 -29.03
C ASP A 18 -6.91 -15.59 -28.58
N GLU A 19 -8.01 -16.09 -29.13
CA GLU A 19 -8.53 -17.45 -28.87
C GLU A 19 -7.56 -18.56 -29.32
N THR A 20 -6.59 -18.24 -30.19
CA THR A 20 -5.56 -19.19 -30.66
C THR A 20 -4.32 -19.24 -29.77
N SER A 21 -4.25 -18.36 -28.76
CA SER A 21 -3.18 -18.33 -27.78
C SER A 21 -3.09 -19.63 -26.98
N CYS A 22 -1.88 -20.03 -26.58
CA CYS A 22 -1.72 -21.14 -25.65
C CYS A 22 -2.39 -20.90 -24.29
N LEU A 23 -2.69 -19.64 -23.94
CA LEU A 23 -3.40 -19.29 -22.71
C LEU A 23 -4.86 -19.76 -22.69
N GLY A 24 -5.46 -20.02 -23.87
CA GLY A 24 -6.78 -20.63 -23.98
C GLY A 24 -6.79 -22.14 -23.72
N ASN A 25 -5.63 -22.79 -23.67
CA ASN A 25 -5.52 -24.21 -23.32
C ASN A 25 -5.96 -24.42 -21.86
N SER A 26 -6.83 -25.39 -21.61
CA SER A 26 -7.40 -25.63 -20.27
C SER A 26 -6.36 -25.91 -19.20
N LEU A 27 -5.30 -26.68 -19.50
CA LEU A 27 -4.25 -26.98 -18.53
C LEU A 27 -3.44 -25.73 -18.16
N VAL A 28 -3.14 -24.89 -19.16
CA VAL A 28 -2.41 -23.63 -18.96
C VAL A 28 -3.28 -22.63 -18.18
N ALA A 29 -4.53 -22.45 -18.61
CA ALA A 29 -5.49 -21.55 -17.96
C ALA A 29 -5.72 -21.95 -16.50
N GLU A 30 -5.97 -23.24 -16.24
CA GLU A 30 -6.19 -23.75 -14.88
C GLU A 30 -4.95 -23.54 -14.00
N ALA A 31 -3.75 -23.84 -14.50
CA ALA A 31 -2.51 -23.63 -13.75
C ALA A 31 -2.28 -22.15 -13.40
N ILE A 32 -2.52 -21.23 -14.34
CA ILE A 32 -2.35 -19.78 -14.12
C ILE A 32 -3.39 -19.25 -13.14
N ILE A 33 -4.67 -19.61 -13.31
CA ILE A 33 -5.77 -19.18 -12.43
C ILE A 33 -5.57 -19.71 -11.01
N ASN A 34 -5.35 -21.01 -10.85
CA ASN A 34 -5.17 -21.64 -9.54
C ASN A 34 -3.90 -21.11 -8.86
N GLY A 35 -2.81 -20.94 -9.62
CA GLY A 35 -1.56 -20.37 -9.12
C GLY A 35 -1.73 -18.93 -8.63
N HIS A 36 -2.42 -18.09 -9.39
CA HIS A 36 -2.69 -16.70 -9.01
C HIS A 36 -3.58 -16.64 -7.76
N VAL A 37 -4.71 -17.35 -7.75
CA VAL A 37 -5.63 -17.38 -6.60
C VAL A 37 -4.93 -17.88 -5.34
N ALA A 38 -4.21 -19.00 -5.42
CA ALA A 38 -3.51 -19.56 -4.27
C ALA A 38 -2.45 -18.59 -3.73
N THR A 39 -1.61 -18.03 -4.61
CA THR A 39 -0.52 -17.13 -4.21
C THR A 39 -1.05 -15.86 -3.57
N GLN A 40 -2.04 -15.21 -4.19
CA GLN A 40 -2.55 -13.93 -3.70
C GLN A 40 -3.34 -14.10 -2.42
N VAL A 41 -4.23 -15.08 -2.34
CA VAL A 41 -5.06 -15.27 -1.15
C VAL A 41 -4.21 -15.67 0.06
N LEU A 42 -3.18 -16.51 -0.12
CA LEU A 42 -2.25 -16.84 0.97
C LEU A 42 -1.43 -15.62 1.41
N ALA A 43 -1.03 -14.75 0.49
CA ALA A 43 -0.35 -13.49 0.83
C ALA A 43 -1.28 -12.53 1.60
N ILE A 44 -2.53 -12.37 1.16
CA ILE A 44 -3.57 -11.59 1.86
C ILE A 44 -3.77 -12.12 3.27
N ARG A 45 -3.94 -13.45 3.42
CA ARG A 45 -4.12 -14.11 4.72
C ARG A 45 -3.00 -13.76 5.69
N ARG A 46 -1.73 -13.79 5.24
CA ARG A 46 -0.58 -13.41 6.07
C ARG A 46 -0.64 -11.95 6.54
N LEU A 47 -1.11 -11.04 5.69
CA LEU A 47 -1.21 -9.62 6.03
C LEU A 47 -2.35 -9.31 7.00
N VAL A 48 -3.42 -10.10 7.01
CA VAL A 48 -4.57 -9.90 7.91
C VAL A 48 -4.59 -10.81 9.12
N ASP A 49 -3.56 -11.63 9.31
CA ASP A 49 -3.42 -12.47 10.50
C ASP A 49 -3.39 -11.60 11.77
N SER A 50 -4.01 -12.08 12.84
CA SER A 50 -4.15 -11.31 14.08
C SER A 50 -3.44 -11.95 15.28
N GLY A 51 -2.66 -13.01 15.05
CA GLY A 51 -1.82 -13.66 16.05
C GLY A 51 -0.90 -12.66 16.78
N SER A 52 -0.54 -12.98 18.01
CA SER A 52 0.37 -12.13 18.80
C SER A 52 1.84 -12.25 18.38
N ASP A 53 2.19 -13.35 17.71
CA ASP A 53 3.53 -13.79 17.30
C ASP A 53 3.78 -13.64 15.79
N VAL A 54 2.90 -12.94 15.07
CA VAL A 54 3.00 -12.73 13.62
C VAL A 54 3.32 -11.28 13.27
N ILE A 55 4.00 -11.09 12.14
CA ILE A 55 4.22 -9.77 11.53
C ILE A 55 3.17 -9.60 10.44
N SER A 56 2.14 -8.80 10.71
CA SER A 56 1.02 -8.55 9.80
C SER A 56 0.55 -7.10 9.89
N LEU A 57 -0.19 -6.65 8.88
CA LEU A 57 -0.77 -5.30 8.87
C LEU A 57 -1.82 -5.15 9.97
N ARG A 58 -2.64 -6.19 10.20
CA ARG A 58 -3.65 -6.17 11.26
C ARG A 58 -3.01 -6.12 12.65
N ARG A 59 -1.90 -6.83 12.86
CA ARG A 59 -1.14 -6.78 14.12
C ARG A 59 -0.53 -5.39 14.34
N LEU A 60 0.10 -4.83 13.31
CA LEU A 60 0.65 -3.47 13.34
C LEU A 60 -0.41 -2.43 13.73
N ILE A 61 -1.59 -2.45 13.10
CA ILE A 61 -2.67 -1.50 13.41
C ILE A 61 -3.15 -1.65 14.86
N LYS A 62 -3.28 -2.87 15.37
CA LYS A 62 -3.60 -3.10 16.79
C LYS A 62 -2.53 -2.52 17.72
N ASP A 63 -1.26 -2.64 17.38
CA ASP A 63 -0.16 -2.13 18.20
C ASP A 63 -0.07 -0.59 18.13
N VAL A 64 -0.28 0.01 16.96
CA VAL A 64 -0.40 1.46 16.78
C VAL A 64 -1.56 2.01 17.60
N ARG A 65 -2.73 1.35 17.57
CA ARG A 65 -3.90 1.74 18.38
C ARG A 65 -3.63 1.73 19.88
N ARG A 66 -3.04 0.65 20.38
CA ARG A 66 -2.75 0.48 21.81
C ARG A 66 -1.81 1.56 22.35
N ASN A 67 -0.95 2.09 21.49
CA ASN A 67 0.04 3.10 21.83
C ASN A 67 -0.29 4.46 21.19
N PHE A 68 -1.53 4.68 20.74
CA PHE A 68 -1.85 5.87 19.94
C PHE A 68 -1.67 7.17 20.72
N ASN A 69 -1.74 7.10 22.05
CA ASN A 69 -1.44 8.19 22.97
C ASN A 69 0.02 8.69 22.89
N LEU A 70 0.94 7.93 22.29
CA LEU A 70 2.33 8.32 22.10
C LEU A 70 2.53 9.25 20.90
N PHE A 71 1.54 9.39 20.00
CA PHE A 71 1.57 10.33 18.87
C PHE A 71 1.28 11.76 19.35
N THR A 72 2.15 12.26 20.25
CA THR A 72 2.27 13.68 20.51
C THR A 72 3.02 14.36 19.36
N ARG A 73 2.85 15.66 19.17
CA ARG A 73 3.57 16.41 18.15
C ARG A 73 5.08 16.32 18.36
N GLU A 74 5.54 16.42 19.59
CA GLU A 74 6.97 16.27 19.91
C GLU A 74 7.50 14.90 19.47
N ASN A 75 6.84 13.81 19.82
CA ASN A 75 7.29 12.48 19.40
C ASN A 75 7.19 12.32 17.89
N TYR A 76 6.09 12.74 17.27
CA TYR A 76 5.90 12.62 15.83
C TYR A 76 6.99 13.35 15.05
N VAL A 77 7.27 14.61 15.41
CA VAL A 77 8.25 15.45 14.69
C VAL A 77 9.67 15.06 15.06
N CYS A 78 9.98 14.82 16.34
CA CYS A 78 11.36 14.76 16.82
C CYS A 78 11.90 13.34 17.06
N HIS A 79 11.17 12.28 16.72
CA HIS A 79 11.56 10.89 17.03
C HIS A 79 12.97 10.48 16.54
N ASP A 80 13.45 11.06 15.45
CA ASP A 80 14.76 10.82 14.83
C ASP A 80 15.75 11.99 15.03
N GLY A 81 15.46 12.89 15.98
CA GLY A 81 16.32 14.01 16.34
C GLY A 81 16.13 15.28 15.49
N LEU A 82 15.03 15.37 14.73
CA LEU A 82 14.65 16.61 14.05
C LEU A 82 14.36 17.75 15.04
N PRO A 83 14.68 19.01 14.68
CA PRO A 83 14.47 20.15 15.56
C PRO A 83 12.98 20.52 15.61
N TYR A 84 12.37 20.55 16.80
CA TYR A 84 10.99 21.04 16.95
C TYR A 84 10.85 22.50 16.48
N ASP A 85 11.77 23.37 16.91
CA ASP A 85 11.82 24.77 16.42
C ASP A 85 12.68 24.84 15.15
N TYR A 86 12.08 24.43 14.03
CA TYR A 86 12.76 24.44 12.75
C TYR A 86 13.07 25.85 12.23
N ALA A 87 12.33 26.88 12.65
CA ALA A 87 12.48 28.24 12.15
C ALA A 87 13.81 28.85 12.58
N ALA A 88 14.20 28.66 13.84
CA ALA A 88 15.51 29.09 14.34
C ALA A 88 16.66 28.38 13.60
N VAL A 89 16.53 27.08 13.34
CA VAL A 89 17.54 26.30 12.62
C VAL A 89 17.65 26.74 11.15
N GLN A 90 16.52 26.96 10.49
CA GLN A 90 16.46 27.50 9.13
C GLN A 90 17.16 28.85 9.05
N GLN A 91 16.84 29.78 9.96
CA GLN A 91 17.43 31.11 9.96
C GLN A 91 18.95 31.07 10.12
N ASN A 92 19.46 30.24 11.04
CA ASN A 92 20.90 30.08 11.24
C ASN A 92 21.59 29.51 10.00
N GLU A 93 21.03 28.47 9.36
CA GLU A 93 21.62 27.92 8.13
C GLU A 93 21.60 28.92 6.97
N MET A 94 20.52 29.70 6.83
CA MET A 94 20.44 30.73 5.78
C MET A 94 21.48 31.84 5.99
N LEU A 95 21.73 32.25 7.24
CA LEU A 95 22.76 33.23 7.57
C LEU A 95 24.18 32.71 7.30
N GLU A 96 24.47 31.46 7.66
CA GLU A 96 25.77 30.81 7.39
C GLU A 96 26.06 30.68 5.89
N ARG A 97 25.01 30.66 5.06
CA ARG A 97 25.10 30.40 3.62
C ARG A 97 24.84 31.62 2.74
N VAL A 98 24.77 32.83 3.30
CA VAL A 98 24.61 34.06 2.50
C VAL A 98 25.73 34.14 1.44
N GLY A 99 25.35 34.31 0.17
CA GLY A 99 26.29 34.35 -0.96
C GLY A 99 26.81 32.98 -1.42
N SER A 100 26.36 31.88 -0.80
CA SER A 100 26.62 30.52 -1.27
C SER A 100 25.59 30.10 -2.33
N GLY A 101 26.02 29.26 -3.29
CA GLY A 101 25.12 28.68 -4.29
C GLY A 101 24.19 27.59 -3.72
N ALA A 102 23.60 26.79 -4.61
CA ALA A 102 22.77 25.66 -4.22
C ALA A 102 23.54 24.67 -3.32
N PHE A 103 22.86 24.07 -2.35
CA PHE A 103 23.45 23.11 -1.43
C PHE A 103 22.53 21.93 -1.14
N TRP A 104 23.12 20.83 -0.71
CA TRP A 104 22.42 19.67 -0.18
C TRP A 104 22.25 19.85 1.34
N GLY A 105 21.00 20.06 1.77
CA GLY A 105 20.66 20.21 3.18
C GLY A 105 20.62 18.90 3.94
N HIS A 106 20.60 18.99 5.27
CA HIS A 106 20.40 17.84 6.13
C HIS A 106 18.96 17.33 6.00
N THR A 107 18.78 16.01 5.90
CA THR A 107 17.46 15.35 5.86
C THR A 107 17.07 14.67 7.15
N SER A 108 18.03 14.51 8.07
CA SER A 108 17.85 13.95 9.42
C SER A 108 18.68 14.70 10.46
N GLY A 109 18.35 14.49 11.73
CA GLY A 109 19.05 15.09 12.86
C GLY A 109 18.76 16.58 13.08
N PRO A 110 19.49 17.25 14.00
CA PRO A 110 19.09 18.53 14.58
C PRO A 110 19.18 19.71 13.61
N LYS A 111 19.81 19.54 12.45
CA LYS A 111 19.94 20.58 11.41
C LYS A 111 18.91 20.45 10.28
N ALA A 112 18.14 19.36 10.25
CA ALA A 112 17.20 19.08 9.16
C ALA A 112 15.87 19.84 9.34
N TRP A 113 15.95 21.17 9.29
CA TRP A 113 14.79 22.05 9.47
C TRP A 113 13.69 21.82 8.42
N CYS A 114 14.06 21.48 7.18
CA CYS A 114 13.09 21.27 6.09
C CYS A 114 12.22 20.03 6.36
N THR A 115 12.84 18.91 6.75
CA THR A 115 12.11 17.69 7.15
C THR A 115 11.22 17.95 8.36
N SER A 116 11.71 18.70 9.36
CA SER A 116 10.91 19.09 10.52
C SER A 116 9.69 19.94 10.13
N GLN A 117 9.87 20.93 9.25
CA GLN A 117 8.77 21.73 8.73
C GLN A 117 7.70 20.85 8.08
N MET A 118 8.12 19.92 7.20
CA MET A 118 7.19 18.98 6.55
C MET A 118 6.44 18.11 7.56
N ALA A 119 7.12 17.63 8.60
CA ALA A 119 6.52 16.84 9.68
C ALA A 119 5.46 17.65 10.45
N HIS A 120 5.77 18.91 10.79
CA HIS A 120 4.84 19.82 11.43
C HIS A 120 3.59 20.08 10.59
N GLU A 121 3.78 20.38 9.30
CA GLU A 121 2.67 20.62 8.38
C GLU A 121 1.78 19.38 8.20
N GLN A 122 2.37 18.19 8.13
CA GLN A 122 1.63 16.94 8.09
C GLN A 122 0.82 16.73 9.38
N PHE A 123 1.45 16.95 10.54
CA PHE A 123 0.76 16.86 11.83
C PHE A 123 -0.39 17.87 11.94
N ASP A 124 -0.21 19.10 11.48
CA ASP A 124 -1.26 20.13 11.45
C ASP A 124 -2.46 19.65 10.63
N ARG A 125 -2.23 19.07 9.46
CA ARG A 125 -3.30 18.51 8.61
C ARG A 125 -4.05 17.38 9.32
N LEU A 126 -3.33 16.45 9.96
CA LEU A 126 -3.91 15.28 10.60
C LEU A 126 -4.63 15.60 11.92
N SER A 127 -4.12 16.57 12.69
CA SER A 127 -4.70 16.99 13.96
C SER A 127 -5.77 18.07 13.82
N GLY A 128 -5.82 18.77 12.70
CA GLY A 128 -6.68 19.94 12.50
C GLY A 128 -6.22 21.18 13.28
N ILE A 129 -5.00 21.18 13.81
CA ILE A 129 -4.44 22.28 14.61
C ILE A 129 -3.75 23.28 13.69
N ALA A 130 -4.14 24.55 13.82
CA ALA A 130 -3.51 25.64 13.05
C ALA A 130 -2.03 25.82 13.42
N SER A 131 -1.21 26.20 12.45
CA SER A 131 0.24 26.37 12.62
C SER A 131 0.62 27.40 13.69
N THR A 132 -0.26 28.35 13.99
CA THR A 132 -0.08 29.37 15.04
C THR A 132 -0.33 28.84 16.46
N ASN A 133 -0.98 27.69 16.60
CA ASN A 133 -1.46 27.13 17.87
C ASN A 133 -0.73 25.83 18.25
N ARG A 134 0.42 25.55 17.63
CA ARG A 134 1.18 24.30 17.84
C ARG A 134 1.68 24.20 19.29
N ASN A 135 1.47 23.04 19.90
CA ASN A 135 2.03 22.66 21.18
C ASN A 135 2.71 21.28 21.08
N ARG A 136 3.78 21.07 21.86
CA ARG A 136 4.52 19.80 21.94
C ARG A 136 3.62 18.63 22.33
N ASP A 137 2.66 18.89 23.22
CA ASP A 137 1.74 17.90 23.77
C ASP A 137 0.49 17.67 22.90
N ASP A 138 0.34 18.39 21.78
CA ASP A 138 -0.75 18.16 20.82
C ASP A 138 -0.79 16.68 20.41
N ARG A 139 -1.98 16.11 20.24
CA ARG A 139 -2.15 14.69 19.91
C ARG A 139 -2.92 14.50 18.63
N LEU A 140 -2.57 13.45 17.89
CA LEU A 140 -3.38 12.98 16.78
C LEU A 140 -4.73 12.45 17.27
N PRO A 141 -5.85 12.73 16.57
CA PRO A 141 -7.16 12.24 16.96
C PRO A 141 -7.32 10.74 16.70
N LEU A 142 -7.96 10.02 17.64
CA LEU A 142 -8.24 8.57 17.51
C LEU A 142 -9.05 8.23 16.26
N ALA A 143 -9.85 9.17 15.76
CA ALA A 143 -10.63 9.01 14.53
C ALA A 143 -9.76 8.59 13.33
N LEU A 144 -8.50 9.02 13.25
CA LEU A 144 -7.59 8.60 12.17
C LEU A 144 -7.37 7.08 12.17
N ILE A 145 -7.09 6.51 13.34
CA ILE A 145 -6.84 5.07 13.44
C ILE A 145 -8.14 4.27 13.35
N ASP A 146 -9.28 4.84 13.74
CA ASP A 146 -10.61 4.24 13.54
C ASP A 146 -10.96 4.14 12.05
N THR A 147 -10.68 5.20 11.27
CA THR A 147 -10.81 5.20 9.81
C THR A 147 -9.95 4.11 9.16
N VAL A 148 -8.67 4.01 9.55
CA VAL A 148 -7.74 2.99 9.03
C VAL A 148 -8.22 1.56 9.36
N GLU A 149 -8.72 1.32 10.58
CA GLU A 149 -9.32 0.03 10.92
C GLU A 149 -10.59 -0.25 10.10
N GLY A 150 -11.42 0.75 9.89
CA GLY A 150 -12.60 0.65 9.03
C GLY A 150 -12.23 0.20 7.62
N TRP A 151 -11.23 0.82 7.00
CA TRP A 151 -10.74 0.44 5.68
C TRP A 151 -10.22 -1.00 5.65
N LEU A 152 -9.45 -1.42 6.65
CA LEU A 152 -8.95 -2.79 6.72
C LEU A 152 -10.10 -3.80 6.87
N ASN A 153 -11.06 -3.54 7.76
CA ASN A 153 -12.19 -4.43 8.00
C ASN A 153 -13.11 -4.53 6.78
N ASN A 154 -13.26 -3.45 6.02
CA ASN A 154 -14.11 -3.38 4.82
C ASN A 154 -13.38 -3.78 3.53
N SER A 155 -12.10 -4.18 3.60
CA SER A 155 -11.28 -4.54 2.44
C SER A 155 -11.68 -5.85 1.73
N GLY A 156 -12.51 -6.68 2.38
CA GLY A 156 -12.80 -8.04 1.93
C GLY A 156 -11.67 -9.04 2.15
N ALA A 157 -10.52 -8.61 2.70
CA ALA A 157 -9.37 -9.46 2.94
C ALA A 157 -9.63 -10.59 3.96
N ASP A 158 -10.52 -10.36 4.94
CA ASP A 158 -10.90 -11.39 5.92
C ASP A 158 -11.72 -12.52 5.31
N GLU A 159 -12.57 -12.22 4.31
CA GLU A 159 -13.31 -13.26 3.57
C GLU A 159 -12.33 -14.16 2.80
N LEU A 160 -11.36 -13.54 2.12
CA LEU A 160 -10.31 -14.24 1.39
C LEU A 160 -9.45 -15.11 2.33
N ALA A 161 -9.08 -14.58 3.49
CA ALA A 161 -8.34 -15.32 4.51
C ALA A 161 -9.13 -16.52 5.04
N LYS A 162 -10.43 -16.35 5.34
CA LYS A 162 -11.32 -17.46 5.78
C LYS A 162 -11.45 -18.55 4.71
N TRP A 163 -11.67 -18.15 3.45
CA TRP A 163 -11.76 -19.08 2.35
C TRP A 163 -10.47 -19.91 2.18
N SER A 164 -9.30 -19.27 2.21
CA SER A 164 -8.03 -20.03 2.09
C SER A 164 -7.77 -20.97 3.24
N HIS A 165 -8.23 -20.66 4.46
CA HIS A 165 -8.10 -21.58 5.59
C HIS A 165 -8.85 -22.90 5.33
N ALA A 166 -10.01 -22.85 4.67
CA ALA A 166 -10.85 -24.02 4.38
C ALA A 166 -10.42 -24.80 3.12
N TYR A 167 -9.97 -24.10 2.08
CA TYR A 167 -9.74 -24.70 0.76
C TYR A 167 -8.28 -24.87 0.35
N LEU A 168 -7.34 -24.10 0.93
CA LEU A 168 -5.92 -24.12 0.51
C LEU A 168 -4.96 -24.56 1.62
N ALA A 169 -5.09 -24.00 2.81
CA ALA A 169 -4.07 -24.11 3.86
C ALA A 169 -4.17 -25.38 4.70
N HIS A 170 -5.37 -25.91 4.85
CA HIS A 170 -5.63 -27.17 5.52
C HIS A 170 -6.54 -28.01 4.63
N ALA A 171 -6.47 -29.34 4.74
CA ALA A 171 -7.53 -30.21 4.25
C ALA A 171 -8.77 -29.97 5.13
N GLY A 172 -9.44 -28.81 4.94
CA GLY A 172 -10.59 -28.40 5.73
C GLY A 172 -11.64 -29.50 5.73
N THR A 173 -12.23 -29.76 6.88
CA THR A 173 -13.31 -30.74 7.00
C THR A 173 -14.46 -30.36 6.06
N PRO A 174 -15.28 -31.33 5.60
CA PRO A 174 -16.44 -31.05 4.76
C PRO A 174 -17.33 -29.93 5.33
N GLN A 175 -17.55 -29.91 6.65
CA GLN A 175 -18.34 -28.85 7.31
C GLN A 175 -17.71 -27.45 7.14
N LYS A 176 -16.40 -27.30 7.35
CA LYS A 176 -15.72 -26.00 7.17
C LYS A 176 -15.80 -25.51 5.72
N ARG A 177 -15.83 -26.43 4.74
CA ARG A 177 -15.99 -26.07 3.32
C ARG A 177 -17.41 -25.61 3.02
N GLU A 178 -18.42 -26.28 3.56
CA GLU A 178 -19.83 -25.86 3.42
C GLU A 178 -20.06 -24.46 4.01
N GLU A 179 -19.50 -24.16 5.19
CA GLU A 179 -19.64 -22.86 5.85
C GLU A 179 -19.13 -21.68 4.99
N VAL A 180 -18.05 -21.88 4.23
CA VAL A 180 -17.46 -20.83 3.38
C VAL A 180 -17.78 -20.97 1.89
N ALA A 181 -18.63 -21.93 1.50
CA ALA A 181 -18.96 -22.17 0.09
C ALA A 181 -19.63 -20.96 -0.60
N HIS A 182 -20.32 -20.12 0.17
CA HIS A 182 -20.93 -18.89 -0.31
C HIS A 182 -19.90 -17.77 -0.60
N LEU A 183 -18.67 -17.89 -0.07
CA LEU A 183 -17.59 -16.94 -0.33
C LEU A 183 -17.02 -17.20 -1.73
N LEU A 184 -17.60 -16.55 -2.73
CA LEU A 184 -17.05 -16.52 -4.09
C LEU A 184 -15.72 -15.76 -4.07
N VAL A 185 -14.62 -16.42 -4.38
CA VAL A 185 -13.31 -15.78 -4.62
C VAL A 185 -13.20 -15.47 -6.11
N THR A 186 -13.05 -14.19 -6.44
CA THR A 186 -12.86 -13.70 -7.81
C THR A 186 -11.60 -12.89 -7.91
N THR A 187 -11.04 -12.77 -9.11
CA THR A 187 -9.89 -11.88 -9.37
C THR A 187 -10.19 -10.45 -8.93
N ASN A 188 -11.39 -9.92 -9.22
CA ASN A 188 -11.77 -8.57 -8.79
C ASN A 188 -11.74 -8.40 -7.26
N LYS A 189 -12.21 -9.40 -6.50
CA LYS A 189 -12.12 -9.35 -5.03
C LYS A 189 -10.67 -9.34 -4.55
N ILE A 190 -9.81 -10.14 -5.17
CA ILE A 190 -8.37 -10.18 -4.87
C ILE A 190 -7.73 -8.82 -5.17
N THR A 191 -7.93 -8.27 -6.38
CA THR A 191 -7.42 -6.96 -6.78
C THR A 191 -7.89 -5.86 -5.83
N ASN A 192 -9.19 -5.83 -5.49
CA ASN A 192 -9.74 -4.83 -4.58
C ASN A 192 -9.16 -4.94 -3.17
N ALA A 193 -8.99 -6.16 -2.65
CA ALA A 193 -8.34 -6.37 -1.36
C ALA A 193 -6.87 -5.92 -1.38
N ILE A 194 -6.11 -6.19 -2.46
CA ILE A 194 -4.74 -5.70 -2.62
C ILE A 194 -4.69 -4.17 -2.56
N LYS A 195 -5.56 -3.50 -3.32
CA LYS A 195 -5.64 -2.03 -3.34
C LYS A 195 -6.02 -1.45 -1.98
N ALA A 196 -7.02 -2.03 -1.31
CA ALA A 196 -7.41 -1.59 0.03
C ALA A 196 -6.29 -1.79 1.07
N LEU A 197 -5.58 -2.92 1.03
CA LEU A 197 -4.42 -3.16 1.91
C LEU A 197 -3.27 -2.18 1.63
N ALA A 198 -3.05 -1.82 0.36
CA ALA A 198 -2.08 -0.81 -0.02
C ALA A 198 -2.47 0.58 0.50
N HIS A 199 -3.74 0.97 0.36
CA HIS A 199 -4.30 2.21 0.88
C HIS A 199 -4.14 2.33 2.40
N VAL A 200 -4.45 1.25 3.14
CA VAL A 200 -4.23 1.14 4.60
C VAL A 200 -2.75 1.28 4.95
N THR A 201 -1.87 0.62 4.18
CA THR A 201 -0.42 0.68 4.40
C THR A 201 0.12 2.10 4.19
N GLU A 202 -0.34 2.79 3.14
CA GLU A 202 0.06 4.17 2.84
C GLU A 202 -0.38 5.12 3.95
N ALA A 203 -1.62 4.99 4.43
CA ALA A 203 -2.13 5.80 5.53
C ALA A 203 -1.29 5.64 6.82
N VAL A 204 -0.93 4.40 7.16
CA VAL A 204 -0.10 4.15 8.35
C VAL A 204 1.33 4.65 8.13
N SER A 205 1.97 4.28 7.02
CA SER A 205 3.40 4.54 6.79
C SER A 205 3.71 6.00 6.47
N ALA A 206 2.97 6.59 5.54
CA ALA A 206 3.23 7.94 5.03
C ALA A 206 2.62 9.04 5.90
N TYR A 207 1.43 8.79 6.46
CA TYR A 207 0.68 9.80 7.20
C TYR A 207 0.83 9.64 8.71
N ILE A 208 0.47 8.49 9.30
CA ILE A 208 0.49 8.34 10.76
C ILE A 208 1.92 8.23 11.32
N LEU A 209 2.80 7.47 10.66
CA LEU A 209 4.16 7.23 11.13
C LEU A 209 5.20 8.20 10.57
N PHE A 210 4.87 8.95 9.52
CA PHE A 210 5.79 9.86 8.82
C PHE A 210 7.12 9.21 8.39
N ALA A 211 7.14 7.89 8.16
CA ALA A 211 8.38 7.17 7.87
C ALA A 211 8.76 7.30 6.39
N SER A 212 7.81 6.96 5.52
CA SER A 212 7.91 7.12 4.07
C SER A 212 6.58 6.65 3.45
N GLY A 213 6.17 7.30 2.37
CA GLY A 213 5.06 6.85 1.53
C GLY A 213 5.56 6.27 0.22
N ARG A 214 4.67 5.64 -0.53
CA ARG A 214 4.96 5.15 -1.87
C ARG A 214 4.95 6.27 -2.91
N LEU A 215 4.62 7.51 -2.53
CA LEU A 215 4.54 8.68 -3.43
C LEU A 215 3.67 8.37 -4.67
N ASN A 216 2.53 7.72 -4.45
CA ASN A 216 1.61 7.24 -5.48
C ASN A 216 2.16 6.13 -6.40
N GLY A 217 3.33 5.56 -6.13
CA GLY A 217 3.89 4.42 -6.86
C GLY A 217 3.66 3.09 -6.13
N LEU A 218 2.49 2.47 -6.33
CA LEU A 218 2.24 1.12 -5.83
C LEU A 218 2.98 0.08 -6.69
N MET A 219 2.96 0.29 -8.00
CA MET A 219 3.52 -0.60 -8.99
C MET A 219 5.03 -0.36 -9.17
N PRO A 220 5.88 -1.40 -9.05
CA PRO A 220 7.30 -1.23 -9.30
C PRO A 220 7.57 -1.04 -10.80
N THR A 221 8.54 -0.18 -11.12
CA THR A 221 9.03 0.03 -12.49
C THR A 221 9.81 -1.19 -12.97
N ALA A 222 9.36 -1.83 -14.04
CA ALA A 222 10.08 -2.91 -14.69
C ALA A 222 11.45 -2.42 -15.19
N GLN A 223 12.51 -3.16 -14.89
CA GLN A 223 13.88 -2.90 -15.37
C GLN A 223 14.28 -3.80 -16.55
N PHE A 224 13.29 -4.48 -17.15
CA PHE A 224 13.42 -5.43 -18.25
C PHE A 224 12.15 -5.39 -19.09
N ASP A 225 12.19 -5.99 -20.28
CA ASP A 225 10.98 -6.16 -21.09
C ASP A 225 10.14 -7.33 -20.54
N GLN A 226 9.05 -7.00 -19.85
CA GLN A 226 8.11 -7.99 -19.31
C GLN A 226 7.42 -8.87 -20.37
N PHE A 227 7.54 -8.54 -21.66
CA PHE A 227 6.94 -9.28 -22.76
C PHE A 227 7.95 -9.99 -23.64
N GLU A 228 9.24 -9.97 -23.28
CA GLU A 228 10.28 -10.71 -23.98
C GLU A 228 9.85 -12.19 -24.12
N LYS A 229 9.84 -12.71 -25.36
CA LYS A 229 9.49 -14.10 -25.72
C LYS A 229 8.02 -14.49 -25.51
N LEU A 230 7.10 -13.51 -25.41
CA LEU A 230 5.67 -13.78 -25.40
C LEU A 230 5.02 -13.66 -26.79
N ASP A 231 5.76 -13.19 -27.79
CA ASP A 231 5.32 -12.98 -29.18
C ASP A 231 4.97 -14.26 -29.96
N GLN A 232 5.43 -15.41 -29.46
CA GLN A 232 4.90 -16.77 -29.68
C GLN A 232 5.33 -17.63 -28.48
N PRO A 233 4.42 -18.29 -27.72
CA PRO A 233 3.07 -18.73 -28.10
C PRO A 233 1.91 -17.92 -27.48
N VAL A 234 2.18 -16.82 -26.77
CA VAL A 234 1.18 -16.15 -25.92
C VAL A 234 0.37 -15.09 -26.65
N MET A 235 1.01 -14.22 -27.40
CA MET A 235 0.39 -13.15 -28.18
C MET A 235 1.13 -13.01 -29.50
N ARG A 236 0.51 -12.51 -30.56
CA ARG A 236 1.22 -12.25 -31.82
C ARG A 236 2.24 -11.10 -31.69
N ALA A 237 3.32 -11.16 -32.45
CA ALA A 237 4.36 -10.11 -32.49
C ALA A 237 3.82 -8.70 -32.84
N ASP A 238 2.77 -8.59 -33.65
CA ASP A 238 2.12 -7.32 -34.00
C ASP A 238 1.27 -6.72 -32.87
N ARG A 239 1.25 -7.35 -31.69
CA ARG A 239 0.47 -6.90 -30.52
C ARG A 239 1.32 -6.45 -29.33
N VAL A 240 2.65 -6.48 -29.44
CA VAL A 240 3.58 -6.08 -28.36
C VAL A 240 3.29 -4.65 -27.88
N ASP A 241 3.10 -3.69 -28.79
CA ASP A 241 2.77 -2.30 -28.41
C ASP A 241 1.45 -2.21 -27.63
N ARG A 242 0.45 -3.01 -28.00
CA ARG A 242 -0.83 -3.08 -27.28
C ARG A 242 -0.66 -3.72 -25.89
N ALA A 243 0.27 -4.66 -25.75
CA ALA A 243 0.62 -5.25 -24.46
C ALA A 243 1.22 -4.20 -23.52
N HIS A 244 2.13 -3.34 -24.00
CA HIS A 244 2.65 -2.22 -23.21
C HIS A 244 1.55 -1.23 -22.81
N ILE A 245 0.68 -0.81 -23.74
CA ILE A 245 -0.45 0.07 -23.43
C ILE A 245 -1.37 -0.54 -22.36
N LEU A 246 -1.67 -1.83 -22.47
CA LEU A 246 -2.48 -2.53 -21.48
C LEU A 246 -1.80 -2.59 -20.11
N TRP A 247 -0.51 -2.89 -20.07
CA TRP A 247 0.27 -2.94 -18.84
C TRP A 247 0.32 -1.59 -18.15
N ASP A 248 0.58 -0.52 -18.90
CA ASP A 248 0.61 0.84 -18.37
C ASP A 248 -0.76 1.20 -17.80
N LYS A 249 -1.85 0.88 -18.51
CA LYS A 249 -3.21 1.09 -18.02
C LYS A 249 -3.46 0.37 -16.68
N LEU A 250 -3.11 -0.91 -16.58
CA LEU A 250 -3.31 -1.71 -15.36
C LEU A 250 -2.40 -1.26 -14.21
N SER A 251 -1.20 -0.80 -14.53
CA SER A 251 -0.25 -0.21 -13.58
C SER A 251 -0.80 1.10 -13.03
N SER A 252 -1.22 2.03 -13.89
CA SER A 252 -1.84 3.29 -13.48
C SER A 252 -3.12 3.08 -12.68
N GLU A 253 -3.94 2.08 -13.03
CA GLU A 253 -5.14 1.72 -12.25
C GLU A 253 -4.80 1.17 -10.85
N SER A 254 -3.60 0.61 -10.68
CA SER A 254 -3.10 0.15 -9.38
C SER A 254 -2.53 1.30 -8.58
N ASP A 255 -1.78 2.20 -9.22
CA ASP A 255 -1.19 3.39 -8.59
C ASP A 255 -2.25 4.37 -8.12
N SER A 256 -3.34 4.54 -8.88
CA SER A 256 -4.42 5.47 -8.53
C SER A 256 -5.13 5.13 -7.22
N CYS A 257 -4.99 3.90 -6.71
CA CYS A 257 -5.55 3.55 -5.40
C CYS A 257 -4.82 4.21 -4.22
N LEU A 258 -3.66 4.84 -4.45
CA LEU A 258 -2.94 5.60 -3.43
C LEU A 258 -3.19 7.10 -3.54
N GLU A 259 -3.90 7.54 -4.57
CA GLU A 259 -4.34 8.93 -4.69
C GLU A 259 -5.30 9.26 -3.55
N ASP A 260 -5.26 10.49 -3.06
CA ASP A 260 -6.17 11.02 -2.05
C ASP A 260 -6.17 10.31 -0.67
N VAL A 261 -5.30 9.33 -0.39
CA VAL A 261 -5.23 8.64 0.92
C VAL A 261 -5.24 9.62 2.10
N GLY A 262 -4.40 10.66 2.04
CA GLY A 262 -4.34 11.68 3.09
C GLY A 262 -5.62 12.49 3.24
N ARG A 263 -6.31 12.76 2.12
CA ARG A 263 -7.60 13.47 2.12
C ARG A 263 -8.67 12.59 2.74
N ASP A 264 -8.74 11.33 2.35
CA ASP A 264 -9.73 10.38 2.83
C ASP A 264 -9.50 10.02 4.32
N LEU A 265 -8.26 10.09 4.79
CA LEU A 265 -7.92 9.89 6.20
C LEU A 265 -8.50 11.00 7.11
N ILE A 266 -8.60 12.23 6.59
CA ILE A 266 -9.06 13.42 7.33
C ILE A 266 -10.58 13.68 7.09
N ARG A 267 -11.19 13.03 6.09
CA ARG A 267 -12.65 13.05 5.86
C ARG A 267 -13.35 12.14 6.87
N THR A 268 -13.43 12.59 8.12
CA THR A 268 -14.24 11.98 9.18
C THR A 268 -15.41 12.88 9.55
#